data_AF-A0A7C0U822-F1
#
_entry.id   AF-A0A7C0U822-F1
#
_cell.length_a   1.000
_cell.length_b   1.000
_cell.length_c   1.000
_cell.angle_alpha   90.00
_cell.angle_beta   90.00
_cell.angle_gamma   90.00
#
_symmetry.space_group_name_H-M   'P 1'
#
loop_
_entity.id
_entity.type
_entity.pdbx_description
1 polymer ?
#
loop_
_entity_poly.entity_id
_entity_poly.type
_entity_poly.pdbx_seq_one_letter_code
_entity_poly.pdbx_strand_id
1 'polypeptide(L)' 'MKVIFKKPESLTDNITIYCPGCGHGIIHRLIAEVVDELGIREKTIATAPVGCAELAYNYFNFDVTETAHGRGPAVA' A
#
# COMPACT_ATOMS: atom_id res chain seq x y z
N MET A 1 26.85 12.05 -2.34
CA MET A 1 25.91 11.99 -3.48
C MET A 1 24.49 12.00 -2.90
N LYS A 2 23.60 12.90 -3.35
CA LYS A 2 22.22 12.99 -2.80
C LYS A 2 21.38 11.84 -3.34
N VAL A 3 20.71 11.10 -2.46
CA VAL A 3 19.75 10.06 -2.86
C VAL A 3 18.55 10.76 -3.48
N ILE A 4 18.31 10.52 -4.77
CA ILE A 4 17.17 11.08 -5.53
C ILE A 4 15.97 10.13 -5.56
N PHE A 5 16.21 8.85 -5.26
CA PHE A 5 15.19 7.81 -5.29
C PHE A 5 15.53 6.78 -4.22
N LYS A 6 14.56 6.48 -3.37
CA LYS A 6 14.59 5.37 -2.41
C LYS A 6 13.23 4.68 -2.47
N LYS A 7 13.22 3.36 -2.29
CA LYS A 7 11.97 2.64 -2.08
C LYS A 7 11.38 3.03 -0.70
N PRO A 8 10.07 3.28 -0.60
CA PRO A 8 9.42 3.53 0.68
C PRO A 8 9.64 2.38 1.67
N GLU A 9 9.89 2.71 2.93
CA GLU A 9 9.95 1.74 4.03
C GLU A 9 8.57 1.15 4.33
N SER A 10 7.50 1.89 4.01
CA SER A 10 6.12 1.43 4.05
C SER A 10 5.73 0.46 2.92
N LEU A 11 6.67 0.03 2.06
CA LEU A 11 6.47 -1.06 1.09
C LEU A 11 7.36 -2.27 1.38
N THR A 12 6.79 -3.47 1.28
CA THR A 12 7.51 -4.75 1.37
C THR A 12 8.33 -5.02 0.11
N ASP A 13 9.26 -5.98 0.18
CA ASP A 13 10.05 -6.47 -0.96
C ASP A 13 9.32 -7.45 -1.88
N ASN A 14 8.02 -7.64 -1.67
CA ASN A 14 7.22 -8.50 -2.52
C ASN A 14 7.09 -7.94 -3.94
N ILE A 15 7.19 -8.85 -4.92
CA ILE A 15 6.94 -8.53 -6.32
C ILE A 15 5.44 -8.35 -6.52
N THR A 16 5.04 -7.20 -7.07
CA THR A 16 3.64 -6.95 -7.40
C THR A 16 3.20 -7.75 -8.61
N ILE A 17 1.99 -8.30 -8.59
CA ILE A 17 1.43 -9.05 -9.72
C ILE A 17 0.63 -8.18 -10.70
N TYR A 18 0.63 -6.87 -10.50
CA TYR A 18 -0.12 -5.94 -11.33
C TYR A 18 0.35 -5.98 -12.79
N CYS A 19 -0.59 -5.85 -13.71
CA CYS A 19 -0.29 -5.83 -15.14
C CYS A 19 0.63 -4.65 -15.50
N PRO A 20 1.48 -4.78 -16.54
CA PRO A 20 2.26 -3.66 -17.06
C PRO A 20 1.35 -2.47 -17.41
N GLY A 21 1.70 -1.27 -16.93
CA GLY A 21 0.90 -0.06 -17.12
C GLY A 21 -0.28 0.11 -16.14
N CYS A 22 -0.48 -0.82 -15.21
CA CYS A 22 -1.51 -0.70 -14.20
C CYS A 22 -1.17 0.36 -13.14
N GLY A 23 -2.14 1.22 -12.80
CA GLY A 23 -1.95 2.30 -11.82
C GLY A 23 -1.83 1.85 -10.36
N HIS A 24 -2.25 0.62 -10.01
CA HIS A 24 -2.25 0.16 -8.61
C HIS A 24 -0.85 0.19 -7.98
N GLY A 25 0.19 -0.25 -8.70
CA GLY A 25 1.57 -0.20 -8.18
C GLY A 25 2.06 1.23 -7.92
N ILE A 26 1.65 2.18 -8.77
CA ILE A 26 1.97 3.60 -8.59
C ILE A 26 1.22 4.15 -7.37
N ILE A 27 -0.07 3.85 -7.24
CA ILE A 27 -0.90 4.31 -6.12
C ILE A 27 -0.36 3.78 -4.78
N HIS A 28 -0.04 2.49 -4.68
CA HIS A 28 0.54 1.91 -3.45
C HIS A 28 1.84 2.58 -3.07
N ARG A 29 2.70 2.87 -4.05
CA ARG A 29 3.93 3.61 -3.81
C ARG A 29 3.66 5.02 -3.29
N LEU A 30 2.77 5.77 -3.91
CA LEU A 30 2.44 7.14 -3.48
C LEU A 30 1.89 7.15 -2.05
N ILE A 31 1.02 6.19 -1.71
CA ILE A 31 0.50 6.03 -0.35
C ILE A 31 1.66 5.77 0.63
N ALA A 32 2.55 4.83 0.30
CA ALA A 32 3.69 4.50 1.15
C ALA A 32 4.68 5.66 1.33
N GLU A 33 4.96 6.44 0.27
CA GLU A 33 5.77 7.65 0.34
C GLU A 33 5.16 8.67 1.31
N VAL A 34 3.85 8.91 1.24
CA VAL A 34 3.14 9.82 2.14
C VAL A 34 3.13 9.30 3.59
N VAL A 35 2.93 8.00 3.80
CA VAL A 35 2.97 7.39 5.15
C VAL A 35 4.35 7.56 5.79
N ASP A 36 5.42 7.37 5.01
CA ASP A 36 6.80 7.56 5.46
C ASP A 36 7.11 9.04 5.74
N GLU A 37 6.69 9.95 4.85
CA GLU A 37 6.87 11.40 5.00
C GLU A 37 6.18 11.94 6.26
N LEU A 38 5.01 11.41 6.59
CA LEU A 38 4.26 11.76 7.79
C LEU A 38 4.80 11.05 9.05
N GLY A 39 5.65 10.03 8.91
CA GLY A 39 6.18 9.24 10.02
C GLY A 39 5.11 8.44 10.77
N ILE A 40 4.07 7.98 10.07
CA ILE A 40 2.89 7.34 10.68
C ILE A 40 2.78 5.83 10.43
N ARG A 41 3.81 5.18 9.87
CA ARG A 41 3.79 3.74 9.54
C ARG A 41 3.32 2.87 10.71
N GLU A 42 3.89 3.07 11.90
CA GLU A 42 3.57 2.32 13.13
C GLU A 42 2.21 2.71 13.78
N LYS A 43 1.44 3.59 13.14
CA LYS A 43 0.13 4.08 13.59
C LYS A 43 -0.94 3.99 12.50
N THR A 44 -0.64 3.31 11.40
CA THR A 44 -1.50 3.21 10.23
C THR A 44 -1.99 1.78 10.08
N ILE A 45 -3.30 1.62 9.89
CA ILE A 45 -3.92 0.37 9.46
C ILE A 45 -4.66 0.68 8.16
N ALA A 46 -4.52 -0.15 7.14
CA ALA A 46 -5.30 -0.02 5.89
C ALA A 46 -6.38 -1.09 5.76
N THR A 47 -7.44 -0.76 5.04
CA THR A 47 -8.45 -1.71 4.58
C THR A 47 -8.24 -2.01 3.09
N ALA A 48 -7.96 -3.26 2.76
CA ALA A 48 -7.88 -3.73 1.38
C ALA A 48 -9.30 -4.05 0.83
N PRO A 49 -9.64 -3.61 -0.39
CA PRO A 49 -10.94 -3.87 -0.99
C PRO A 49 -10.89 -5.07 -1.96
N VAL A 50 -11.98 -5.82 -2.05
CA VAL A 50 -12.09 -6.92 -3.02
C VAL A 50 -11.85 -6.42 -4.46
N GLY A 51 -10.86 -7.02 -5.12
CA GLY A 51 -10.45 -6.73 -6.50
C GLY A 51 -8.93 -6.86 -6.67
N CYS A 52 -8.36 -6.34 -7.77
CA CYS A 52 -6.90 -6.36 -7.95
C CYS A 52 -6.17 -5.63 -6.79
N ALA A 53 -6.77 -4.58 -6.25
CA ALA A 53 -6.24 -3.81 -5.13
C ALA A 53 -6.23 -4.58 -3.79
N GLU A 54 -6.98 -5.68 -3.67
CA GLU A 54 -7.07 -6.51 -2.46
C GLU A 54 -5.69 -6.93 -1.95
N LEU A 55 -4.78 -7.21 -2.87
CA LEU A 55 -3.42 -7.67 -2.56
C LEU A 55 -2.53 -6.63 -1.86
N ALA A 56 -3.05 -5.43 -1.57
CA ALA A 56 -2.38 -4.40 -0.79
C ALA A 56 -1.80 -4.92 0.53
N TYR A 57 -2.45 -5.90 1.19
CA TYR A 57 -1.95 -6.52 2.42
C TYR A 57 -0.63 -7.29 2.24
N ASN A 58 -0.27 -7.67 1.00
CA ASN A 58 1.03 -8.27 0.71
C ASN A 58 2.12 -7.21 0.44
N TYR A 59 1.73 -5.96 0.16
CA TYR A 59 2.63 -4.94 -0.38
C TYR A 59 2.94 -3.84 0.61
N PHE A 60 2.00 -3.46 1.47
CA PHE A 60 2.27 -2.49 2.52
C PHE A 60 3.02 -3.13 3.69
N ASN A 61 4.00 -2.39 4.22
CA ASN A 61 4.80 -2.80 5.38
C ASN A 61 4.25 -2.18 6.69
N PHE A 62 2.94 -2.33 6.85
CA PHE A 62 2.15 -2.01 8.04
C PHE A 62 0.86 -2.84 7.97
N ASP A 63 0.05 -2.81 9.03
CA ASP A 63 -1.11 -3.69 9.14
C ASP A 63 -2.18 -3.37 8.09
N VAL A 64 -2.69 -4.40 7.41
CA VAL A 64 -3.76 -4.29 6.42
C VAL A 64 -4.77 -5.41 6.65
N THR A 65 -6.06 -5.06 6.68
CA THR A 65 -7.17 -6.02 6.74
C THR A 65 -7.91 -6.11 5.41
N GLU A 66 -8.20 -7.32 4.95
CA GLU A 66 -9.16 -7.54 3.87
C GLU A 66 -10.56 -7.15 4.33
N THR A 67 -11.38 -6.64 3.40
CA THR A 67 -12.76 -6.26 3.66
C THR A 67 -13.70 -6.93 2.68
N ALA A 68 -14.93 -7.24 3.11
CA ALA A 68 -15.94 -7.78 2.22
C ALA A 68 -16.25 -6.80 1.06
N HIS A 69 -16.64 -7.33 -0.09
CA HIS A 69 -16.86 -6.52 -1.29
C HIS A 69 -17.85 -5.36 -1.02
N GLY A 70 -17.40 -4.14 -1.30
CA GLY A 70 -18.17 -2.91 -1.07
C GLY A 70 -18.29 -2.49 0.40
N ARG A 71 -17.53 -3.10 1.33
CA ARG A 71 -17.60 -2.84 2.78
C ARG A 71 -16.37 -2.15 3.37
N GLY A 72 -15.41 -1.71 2.56
CA GLY A 72 -14.20 -1.01 3.02
C GLY A 72 -14.48 0.06 4.09
N PRO A 73 -15.33 1.07 3.82
CA PRO A 73 -15.65 2.12 4.80
C PRO A 73 -16.42 1.66 6.04
N ALA A 74 -17.02 0.46 6.03
CA ALA A 74 -17.72 -0.07 7.19
C ALA A 74 -16.78 -0.86 8.13
N VAL A 75 -15.62 -1.28 7.64
CA VAL A 75 -14.58 -1.97 8.42
C VAL A 75 -13.54 -0.99 8.98
N ALA A 76 -13.27 0.10 8.24
CA ALA A 76 -12.38 1.19 8.67
C ALA A 76 -12.98 2.00 9.84
#